data_AF-A0A4Y9YFA3-F1
#
_entry.id   AF-A0A4Y9YFA3-F1
#
_cell.length_a   1.000
_cell.length_b   1.000
_cell.length_c   1.000
_cell.angle_alpha   90.00
_cell.angle_beta   90.00
_cell.angle_gamma   90.00
#
_symmetry.space_group_name_H-M   'P 1'
#
loop_
_entity.id
_entity.type
_entity.pdbx_description
1 polymer ?
#
loop_
_entity_poly.entity_id
_entity_poly.type
_entity_poly.pdbx_seq_one_letter_code
_entity_poly.pdbx_strand_id
1 'polypeptide(L)'
;MSHSQRGSWFFQPKPYVRSESLERGLSKDPRDLGALNLPFDVLDQIFSEAGRKDTRSAVFLALTNSLLRETGQKHIYQRLLAYICPWHLERVVCVGEYTDPYELPPGIKERERAQFSGRVHDKYWGEEPVPKLLVAFDTYCDEHRLRKRWDEQFNRTAFLSPAERREMNALVQPDYSWDGRPETEWVLCSWTAGEYVRASAVAKLTGSQCNGPWTHRDLSLGHVLLTQVCWSTDADIIGPKTETINRGRWAAHYVAIITVDRLKTDETYRVKTFVDVTDEIVDEVLEIWRDNTTGMLAKEFQPAGRGGLNAGDGADREATA
;
A
#
# COMPACT_ATOMS: atom_id res chain seq x y z
N MET A 1 -9.74 -10.77 -36.38
CA MET A 1 -8.89 -9.57 -36.45
C MET A 1 -8.26 -9.33 -35.09
N SER A 2 -6.96 -9.64 -35.01
CA SER A 2 -5.93 -9.34 -33.99
C SER A 2 -6.38 -8.74 -32.63
N HIS A 3 -6.38 -9.58 -31.60
CA HIS A 3 -6.09 -9.15 -30.23
C HIS A 3 -4.58 -9.14 -30.03
N SER A 4 -4.03 -7.94 -29.85
CA SER A 4 -2.63 -7.72 -29.50
C SER A 4 -2.35 -8.34 -28.13
N GLN A 5 -1.53 -9.40 -28.15
CA GLN A 5 -0.84 -9.93 -26.98
C GLN A 5 0.06 -8.83 -26.43
N ARG A 6 -0.33 -8.19 -25.32
CA ARG A 6 0.62 -7.47 -24.47
C ARG A 6 1.43 -8.52 -23.71
N GLY A 7 2.54 -8.95 -24.32
CA GLY A 7 3.63 -9.56 -23.59
C GLY A 7 4.25 -8.51 -22.68
N SER A 8 3.72 -8.38 -21.47
CA SER A 8 4.43 -7.68 -20.40
C SER A 8 5.15 -8.71 -19.56
N TRP A 9 6.46 -8.84 -19.81
CA TRP A 9 7.38 -9.52 -18.91
C TRP A 9 7.61 -8.60 -17.70
N PHE A 10 6.60 -8.46 -16.85
CA PHE A 10 6.78 -7.85 -15.54
C PHE A 10 7.53 -8.86 -14.67
N PHE A 11 8.77 -8.55 -14.31
CA PHE A 11 9.49 -9.27 -13.27
C PHE A 11 8.74 -9.05 -11.96
N GLN A 12 8.02 -10.08 -11.53
CA GLN A 12 7.16 -10.02 -10.36
C GLN A 12 8.01 -10.13 -9.10
N PRO A 13 7.81 -9.25 -8.11
CA PRO A 13 8.45 -9.39 -6.81
C PRO A 13 8.14 -10.78 -6.26
N LYS A 14 9.15 -11.47 -5.70
CA LYS A 14 8.93 -12.75 -5.01
C LYS A 14 7.84 -12.58 -3.94
N PRO A 15 6.90 -13.52 -3.77
CA PRO A 15 5.97 -13.44 -2.65
C PRO A 15 6.75 -13.42 -1.34
N TYR A 16 6.19 -12.78 -0.32
CA TYR A 16 6.70 -12.92 1.04
C TYR A 16 6.53 -14.38 1.47
N VAL A 17 7.61 -15.16 1.42
CA VAL A 17 7.61 -16.56 1.86
C VAL A 17 8.17 -16.59 3.27
N ARG A 18 7.29 -16.74 4.27
CA ARG A 18 7.63 -17.15 5.63
C ARG A 18 7.04 -18.54 5.89
N SER A 19 7.43 -19.53 5.10
CA SER A 19 6.93 -20.91 5.21
C SER A 19 7.46 -21.69 6.42
N GLU A 20 8.02 -21.04 7.45
CA GLU A 20 8.56 -21.73 8.63
C GLU A 20 7.50 -22.03 9.71
N SER A 21 6.31 -21.42 9.69
CA SER A 21 5.44 -21.42 10.89
C SER A 21 4.35 -22.51 10.98
N LEU A 22 4.22 -23.45 10.02
CA LEU A 22 3.18 -24.51 10.11
C LEU A 22 3.61 -25.87 9.52
N GLU A 23 4.55 -26.54 10.18
CA GLU A 23 4.96 -27.92 9.82
C GLU A 23 4.01 -29.02 10.36
N ARG A 24 2.76 -28.72 10.72
CA ARG A 24 1.88 -29.71 11.35
C ARG A 24 0.98 -30.41 10.34
N GLY A 25 1.40 -31.60 9.90
CA GLY A 25 0.50 -32.66 9.44
C GLY A 25 0.26 -32.79 7.93
N LEU A 26 0.99 -32.07 7.09
CA LEU A 26 0.90 -32.18 5.63
C LEU A 26 2.21 -32.75 5.07
N SER A 27 2.11 -33.73 4.15
CA SER A 27 3.31 -34.31 3.54
C SER A 27 4.03 -33.30 2.66
N LYS A 28 5.37 -33.26 2.78
CA LYS A 28 6.31 -32.50 1.94
C LYS A 28 6.85 -33.33 0.77
N ASP A 29 6.52 -34.62 0.70
CA ASP A 29 7.02 -35.50 -0.34
C ASP A 29 6.20 -35.30 -1.62
N PRO A 30 6.82 -34.91 -2.75
CA PRO A 30 6.10 -34.77 -4.02
C PRO A 30 5.46 -36.09 -4.50
N ARG A 31 5.93 -37.24 -4.00
CA ARG A 31 5.31 -38.55 -4.28
C ARG A 31 3.92 -38.69 -3.64
N ASP A 32 3.65 -37.96 -2.56
CA ASP A 32 2.36 -37.96 -1.87
C ASP A 32 1.30 -37.09 -2.58
N LEU A 33 1.69 -36.41 -3.66
CA LEU A 33 0.76 -35.73 -4.57
C LEU A 33 0.03 -36.68 -5.50
N GLY A 34 0.45 -37.95 -5.59
CA GLY A 34 -0.11 -38.94 -6.49
C GLY A 34 -0.10 -38.44 -7.94
N ALA A 35 -1.29 -38.27 -8.52
CA ALA A 35 -1.46 -37.76 -9.89
C ALA A 35 -0.99 -36.31 -10.09
N LEU A 36 -0.74 -35.55 -9.02
CA LEU A 36 -0.24 -34.18 -9.05
C LEU A 36 1.29 -34.09 -8.83
N ASN A 37 2.02 -35.20 -8.91
CA ASN A 37 3.48 -35.18 -8.97
C ASN A 37 3.95 -34.67 -10.35
N LEU A 38 3.67 -33.40 -10.60
CA LEU A 38 3.92 -32.68 -11.85
C LEU A 38 5.16 -31.79 -11.70
N PRO A 39 5.85 -31.46 -12.79
CA PRO A 39 6.90 -30.45 -12.77
C PRO A 39 6.39 -29.11 -12.22
N PHE A 40 7.26 -28.37 -11.51
CA PHE A 40 6.92 -27.10 -10.88
C PHE A 40 6.25 -26.10 -11.84
N ASP A 41 6.75 -25.99 -13.07
CA ASP A 41 6.20 -25.08 -14.08
C ASP A 41 4.75 -25.40 -14.45
N VAL A 42 4.38 -26.70 -14.43
CA VAL A 42 3.00 -27.14 -14.68
C VAL A 42 2.11 -26.79 -13.50
N LEU A 43 2.59 -26.97 -12.27
CA LEU A 43 1.88 -26.54 -11.06
C LEU A 43 1.66 -25.02 -11.05
N ASP A 44 2.69 -24.25 -11.39
CA ASP A 44 2.62 -22.79 -11.50
C ASP A 44 1.57 -22.35 -12.52
N GLN A 45 1.51 -23.02 -13.68
CA GLN A 45 0.49 -22.77 -14.70
C GLN A 45 -0.93 -23.14 -14.22
N ILE A 46 -1.09 -24.27 -13.52
CA ILE A 46 -2.38 -24.68 -12.94
C ILE A 46 -2.87 -23.62 -11.95
N PHE A 47 -2.00 -23.13 -11.06
CA PHE A 47 -2.37 -22.08 -10.10
C PHE A 47 -2.70 -20.75 -10.77
N SER A 48 -1.97 -20.40 -11.82
CA SER A 48 -2.24 -19.21 -12.63
C SER A 48 -3.65 -19.26 -13.22
N GLU A 49 -4.01 -20.38 -13.85
CA GLU A 49 -5.33 -20.60 -14.46
C GLU A 49 -6.46 -20.74 -13.42
N ALA A 50 -6.24 -21.50 -12.36
CA ALA A 50 -7.23 -21.72 -11.30
C ALA A 50 -7.67 -20.39 -10.68
N GLY A 51 -6.71 -19.56 -10.27
CA GLY A 51 -7.06 -18.28 -9.68
C GLY A 51 -7.54 -17.24 -10.71
N ARG A 52 -7.31 -17.44 -12.02
CA ARG A 52 -7.73 -16.46 -13.04
C ARG A 52 -9.24 -16.43 -13.14
N LYS A 53 -9.86 -17.61 -12.95
CA LYS A 53 -11.30 -17.78 -12.89
C LYS A 53 -11.85 -17.45 -11.51
N ASP A 54 -11.20 -17.95 -10.46
CA ASP A 54 -11.63 -17.75 -9.08
C ASP A 54 -10.47 -17.94 -8.11
N THR A 55 -10.08 -16.88 -7.39
CA THR A 55 -9.01 -16.93 -6.36
C THR A 55 -9.27 -18.04 -5.32
N ARG A 56 -10.54 -18.36 -5.03
CA ARG A 56 -10.91 -19.44 -4.10
C ARG A 56 -10.46 -20.82 -4.59
N SER A 57 -10.48 -21.07 -5.89
CA SER A 57 -10.01 -22.34 -6.45
C SER A 57 -8.51 -22.54 -6.20
N ALA A 58 -7.71 -21.48 -6.32
CA ALA A 58 -6.30 -21.52 -5.96
C ALA A 58 -6.10 -21.77 -4.46
N VAL A 59 -6.91 -21.13 -3.60
CA VAL A 59 -6.87 -21.37 -2.15
C VAL A 59 -7.23 -22.81 -1.79
N PHE A 60 -8.32 -23.36 -2.34
CA PHE A 60 -8.71 -24.74 -2.06
C PHE A 60 -7.67 -25.74 -2.56
N LEU A 61 -7.08 -25.52 -3.74
CA LEU A 61 -5.99 -26.35 -4.24
C LEU A 61 -4.78 -26.30 -3.29
N ALA A 62 -4.39 -25.10 -2.85
CA ALA A 62 -3.29 -24.90 -1.90
C ALA A 62 -3.54 -25.57 -0.54
N LEU A 63 -4.79 -25.70 -0.10
CA LEU A 63 -5.15 -26.36 1.16
C LEU A 63 -4.98 -27.88 1.14
N THR A 64 -4.93 -28.50 -0.03
CA THR A 64 -4.90 -29.97 -0.14
C THR A 64 -3.56 -30.59 0.22
N ASN A 65 -2.44 -29.85 0.10
CA ASN A 65 -1.10 -30.37 0.29
C ASN A 65 -0.09 -29.24 0.60
N SER A 66 0.95 -29.51 1.40
CA SER A 66 1.94 -28.49 1.78
C SER A 66 2.79 -27.96 0.61
N LEU A 67 3.14 -28.78 -0.38
CA LEU A 67 3.87 -28.33 -1.57
C LEU A 67 3.00 -27.41 -2.44
N LEU A 68 1.73 -27.81 -2.62
CA LEU A 68 0.74 -26.98 -3.30
C LEU A 68 0.45 -25.71 -2.53
N ARG A 69 0.54 -25.75 -1.19
CA ARG A 69 0.43 -24.58 -0.34
C ARG A 69 1.48 -23.53 -0.66
N GLU A 70 2.75 -23.91 -0.72
CA GLU A 70 3.86 -22.97 -1.01
C GLU A 70 3.69 -22.31 -2.38
N THR A 71 3.37 -23.12 -3.40
CA THR A 71 3.14 -22.61 -4.76
C THR A 71 1.89 -21.75 -4.82
N GLY A 72 0.79 -22.20 -4.23
CA GLY A 72 -0.48 -21.46 -4.24
C GLY A 72 -0.42 -20.16 -3.47
N GLN A 73 0.29 -20.13 -2.34
CA GLN A 73 0.49 -18.92 -1.55
C GLN A 73 1.14 -17.82 -2.40
N LYS A 74 2.14 -18.15 -3.23
CA LYS A 74 2.72 -17.19 -4.19
C LYS A 74 1.65 -16.52 -5.05
N HIS A 75 0.81 -17.32 -5.70
CA HIS A 75 -0.22 -16.83 -6.63
C HIS A 75 -1.32 -16.03 -5.91
N ILE A 76 -1.72 -16.48 -4.71
CA ILE A 76 -2.71 -15.79 -3.87
C ILE A 76 -2.18 -14.40 -3.47
N TYR A 77 -0.92 -14.33 -3.00
CA TYR A 77 -0.30 -13.07 -2.62
C TYR A 77 -0.14 -12.12 -3.81
N GLN A 78 0.27 -12.62 -4.97
CA GLN A 78 0.37 -11.78 -6.18
C GLN A 78 -0.98 -11.19 -6.58
N ARG A 79 -2.07 -11.97 -6.47
CA ARG A 79 -3.42 -11.46 -6.70
C ARG A 79 -3.85 -10.45 -5.65
N LEU A 80 -3.55 -10.72 -4.38
CA LEU A 80 -3.81 -9.80 -3.30
C LEU A 80 -3.11 -8.46 -3.55
N LEU A 81 -1.82 -8.46 -3.89
CA LEU A 81 -1.06 -7.24 -4.18
C LEU A 81 -1.63 -6.50 -5.38
N ALA A 82 -1.97 -7.19 -6.48
CA ALA A 82 -2.65 -6.57 -7.62
C ALA A 82 -4.01 -5.95 -7.25
N TYR A 83 -4.64 -6.43 -6.18
CA TYR A 83 -5.93 -5.95 -5.69
C TYR A 83 -5.79 -4.77 -4.71
N ILE A 84 -4.87 -4.83 -3.75
CA ILE A 84 -4.72 -3.85 -2.66
C ILE A 84 -3.72 -2.74 -2.98
N CYS A 85 -2.72 -3.03 -3.81
CA CYS A 85 -1.68 -2.09 -4.19
C CYS A 85 -1.40 -2.18 -5.71
N PRO A 86 -2.39 -1.86 -6.56
CA PRO A 86 -2.21 -1.87 -8.03
C PRO A 86 -1.12 -0.91 -8.52
N TRP A 87 -0.69 0.01 -7.66
CA TRP A 87 0.39 0.97 -7.88
C TRP A 87 1.79 0.45 -7.54
N HIS A 88 1.91 -0.77 -7.00
CA HIS A 88 3.21 -1.33 -6.62
C HIS A 88 4.12 -1.47 -7.86
N LEU A 89 5.32 -0.87 -7.79
CA LEU A 89 6.27 -0.77 -8.91
C LEU A 89 5.70 -0.07 -10.15
N GLU A 90 4.72 0.81 -9.96
CA GLU A 90 4.22 1.69 -11.01
C GLU A 90 4.62 3.14 -10.74
N ARG A 91 4.50 3.99 -11.77
CA ARG A 91 4.67 5.43 -11.60
C ARG A 91 3.43 6.05 -11.02
N VAL A 92 3.59 6.77 -9.91
CA VAL A 92 2.48 7.37 -9.17
C VAL A 92 2.67 8.88 -9.08
N VAL A 93 1.61 9.64 -9.35
CA VAL A 93 1.52 11.07 -9.00
C VAL A 93 0.09 11.37 -8.54
N CYS A 94 -0.04 12.23 -7.55
CA CYS A 94 -1.31 12.80 -7.14
C CYS A 94 -1.37 14.24 -7.66
N VAL A 95 -2.19 14.51 -8.67
CA VAL A 95 -2.28 15.84 -9.28
C VAL A 95 -3.50 16.57 -8.73
N GLY A 96 -3.29 17.77 -8.19
CA GLY A 96 -4.35 18.64 -7.70
C GLY A 96 -5.26 19.13 -8.82
N GLU A 97 -6.52 19.39 -8.48
CA GLU A 97 -7.61 19.77 -9.40
C GLU A 97 -7.30 21.03 -10.22
N TYR A 98 -6.47 21.91 -9.66
CA TYR A 98 -6.10 23.20 -10.23
C TYR A 98 -4.67 23.22 -10.80
N THR A 99 -4.07 22.06 -11.00
CA THR A 99 -2.71 21.97 -11.55
C THR A 99 -2.71 22.40 -13.01
N ASP A 100 -1.82 23.34 -13.36
CA ASP A 100 -1.58 23.69 -14.75
C ASP A 100 -1.09 22.46 -15.55
N PRO A 101 -1.79 22.04 -16.62
CA PRO A 101 -1.38 20.89 -17.44
C PRO A 101 -0.02 21.06 -18.12
N TYR A 102 0.50 22.28 -18.23
CA TYR A 102 1.83 22.57 -18.76
C TYR A 102 2.93 22.49 -17.69
N GLU A 103 2.58 22.52 -16.41
CA GLU A 103 3.52 22.44 -15.27
C GLU A 103 3.48 21.09 -14.55
N LEU A 104 3.19 20.00 -15.28
CA LEU A 104 3.25 18.63 -14.75
C LEU A 104 4.67 18.23 -14.32
N PRO A 105 4.81 17.26 -13.39
CA PRO A 105 6.12 16.82 -12.91
C PRO A 105 7.00 16.30 -14.06
N PRO A 106 8.33 16.50 -13.97
CA PRO A 106 9.27 16.20 -15.06
C PRO A 106 9.31 14.71 -15.46
N GLY A 107 8.81 13.79 -14.63
CA GLY A 107 8.74 12.35 -14.90
C GLY A 107 7.55 11.87 -15.75
N ILE A 108 6.62 12.77 -16.10
CA ILE A 108 5.44 12.44 -16.92
C ILE A 108 5.82 12.36 -18.40
N LYS A 109 5.50 11.21 -19.04
CA LYS A 109 5.77 11.02 -20.47
C LYS A 109 4.71 11.71 -21.32
N GLU A 110 5.07 12.11 -22.53
CA GLU A 110 4.16 12.80 -23.45
C GLU A 110 2.83 12.05 -23.69
N ARG A 111 2.90 10.73 -23.89
CA ARG A 111 1.71 9.87 -24.05
C ARG A 111 0.78 9.84 -22.83
N GLU A 112 1.29 10.18 -21.65
CA GLU A 112 0.53 10.23 -20.40
C GLU A 112 -0.08 11.61 -20.16
N ARG A 113 0.46 12.68 -20.78
CA ARG A 113 -0.10 14.03 -20.70
C ARG A 113 -1.57 14.08 -21.15
N ALA A 114 -1.91 13.29 -22.16
CA ALA A 114 -3.29 13.16 -22.64
C ALA A 114 -4.29 12.63 -21.58
N GLN A 115 -3.81 11.99 -20.50
CA GLN A 115 -4.66 11.52 -19.40
C GLN A 115 -5.04 12.65 -18.42
N PHE A 116 -4.32 13.77 -18.45
CA PHE A 116 -4.58 14.96 -17.64
C PHE A 116 -5.47 15.99 -18.36
N SER A 117 -5.62 15.86 -19.68
CA SER A 117 -6.43 16.78 -20.50
C SER A 117 -7.88 16.30 -20.73
N GLY A 118 -8.33 15.26 -20.02
CA GLY A 118 -9.67 14.66 -20.18
C GLY A 118 -10.70 15.19 -19.17
N ARG A 119 -11.94 15.41 -19.61
CA ARG A 119 -13.10 15.62 -18.72
C ARG A 119 -13.73 14.28 -18.38
N VAL A 120 -14.05 14.04 -17.12
CA VAL A 120 -14.79 12.85 -16.66
C VAL A 120 -16.08 13.34 -16.04
N HIS A 121 -17.22 12.79 -16.49
CA HIS A 121 -18.51 13.14 -15.91
C HIS A 121 -18.64 12.51 -14.53
N ASP A 122 -18.59 13.32 -13.48
CA ASP A 122 -18.90 12.92 -12.12
C ASP A 122 -20.41 13.05 -11.88
N LYS A 123 -21.02 11.99 -11.35
CA LYS A 123 -22.48 11.91 -11.14
C LYS A 123 -23.01 12.88 -10.07
N TYR A 124 -22.15 13.46 -9.24
CA TYR A 124 -22.48 14.41 -8.18
C TYR A 124 -22.07 15.84 -8.51
N TRP A 125 -20.99 16.03 -9.29
CA TRP A 125 -20.41 17.35 -9.57
C TRP A 125 -20.47 17.82 -11.03
N GLY A 126 -20.92 16.98 -11.98
CA GLY A 126 -21.09 17.35 -13.40
C GLY A 126 -19.86 17.03 -14.26
N GLU A 127 -19.69 17.73 -15.39
CA GLU A 127 -18.50 17.59 -16.26
C GLU A 127 -17.29 18.33 -15.67
N GLU A 128 -16.59 17.69 -14.76
CA GLU A 128 -15.34 18.19 -14.18
C GLU A 128 -14.11 17.55 -14.88
N PRO A 129 -13.01 18.30 -15.07
CA PRO A 129 -11.74 17.73 -15.50
C PRO A 129 -11.14 16.89 -14.36
N VAL A 130 -11.43 15.59 -14.32
CA VAL A 130 -10.76 14.67 -13.39
C VAL A 130 -9.62 13.96 -14.13
N PRO A 131 -8.34 14.19 -13.75
CA PRO A 131 -7.23 13.47 -14.34
C PRO A 131 -7.38 11.96 -14.14
N LYS A 132 -7.17 11.19 -15.21
CA LYS A 132 -7.35 9.73 -15.23
C LYS A 132 -6.14 8.94 -14.73
N LEU A 133 -5.33 9.54 -13.86
CA LEU A 133 -4.24 8.84 -13.20
C LEU A 133 -4.75 8.23 -11.89
N LEU A 134 -4.17 7.09 -11.50
CA LEU A 134 -4.58 6.31 -10.32
C LEU A 134 -4.84 7.25 -9.14
N VAL A 135 -6.12 7.42 -8.79
CA VAL A 135 -6.55 8.46 -7.86
C VAL A 135 -5.83 8.22 -6.56
N ALA A 136 -5.09 9.20 -6.07
CA ALA A 136 -4.33 9.10 -4.82
C ALA A 136 -5.24 8.67 -3.64
N PHE A 137 -6.52 9.03 -3.75
CA PHE A 137 -7.60 8.59 -2.89
C PHE A 137 -7.81 7.06 -2.88
N ASP A 138 -7.69 6.38 -4.03
CA ASP A 138 -7.75 4.91 -4.12
C ASP A 138 -6.48 4.26 -3.54
N THR A 139 -5.37 5.00 -3.46
CA THR A 139 -4.09 4.58 -2.88
C THR A 139 -4.08 4.71 -1.35
N TYR A 140 -4.75 5.76 -0.85
CA TYR A 140 -4.78 6.17 0.56
C TYR A 140 -5.96 5.58 1.34
N CYS A 141 -7.15 5.58 0.76
CA CYS A 141 -8.37 5.63 1.57
C CYS A 141 -9.07 4.27 1.74
N ASP A 142 -8.52 3.18 1.19
CA ASP A 142 -9.28 1.94 1.12
C ASP A 142 -8.52 0.63 1.40
N GLU A 143 -7.38 0.63 2.10
CA GLU A 143 -6.80 -0.67 2.55
C GLU A 143 -7.81 -1.45 3.39
N HIS A 144 -8.51 -0.79 4.32
CA HIS A 144 -9.50 -1.47 5.15
C HIS A 144 -10.69 -2.01 4.33
N ARG A 145 -11.33 -1.26 3.42
CA ARG A 145 -12.47 -1.83 2.69
C ARG A 145 -12.00 -2.72 1.53
N LEU A 146 -10.83 -2.53 0.94
CA LEU A 146 -10.24 -3.50 -0.01
C LEU A 146 -9.91 -4.82 0.69
N ARG A 147 -9.31 -4.77 1.89
CA ARG A 147 -9.08 -5.96 2.72
C ARG A 147 -10.40 -6.60 3.14
N LYS A 148 -11.39 -5.81 3.55
CA LYS A 148 -12.73 -6.31 3.85
C LYS A 148 -13.36 -7.00 2.64
N ARG A 149 -13.27 -6.40 1.45
CA ARG A 149 -13.75 -6.99 0.20
C ARG A 149 -13.01 -8.27 -0.16
N TRP A 150 -11.69 -8.32 0.06
CA TRP A 150 -10.89 -9.52 -0.10
C TRP A 150 -11.38 -10.62 0.85
N ASP A 151 -11.52 -10.30 2.15
CA ASP A 151 -12.03 -11.24 3.17
C ASP A 151 -13.45 -11.71 2.85
N GLU A 152 -14.32 -10.83 2.32
CA GLU A 152 -15.67 -11.17 1.87
C GLU A 152 -15.70 -12.23 0.77
N GLN A 153 -14.65 -12.34 -0.06
CA GLN A 153 -14.55 -13.42 -1.05
C GLN A 153 -14.45 -14.80 -0.37
N PHE A 154 -13.87 -14.86 0.83
CA PHE A 154 -13.63 -16.09 1.57
C PHE A 154 -14.62 -16.31 2.73
N ASN A 155 -15.50 -15.35 3.04
CA ASN A 155 -16.49 -15.47 4.11
C ASN A 155 -17.57 -16.55 3.87
N ARG A 156 -17.70 -17.08 2.66
CA ARG A 156 -18.69 -18.13 2.31
C ARG A 156 -18.17 -19.56 2.43
N THR A 157 -17.21 -19.83 3.32
CA THR A 157 -16.68 -21.20 3.55
C THR A 157 -17.37 -21.92 4.71
N ALA A 158 -18.70 -21.98 4.68
CA ALA A 158 -19.48 -22.68 5.70
C ALA A 158 -19.16 -24.19 5.80
N PHE A 159 -18.55 -24.77 4.77
CA PHE A 159 -18.22 -26.18 4.66
C PHE A 159 -16.83 -26.57 5.18
N LEU A 160 -15.97 -25.61 5.55
CA LEU A 160 -14.65 -25.91 6.12
C LEU A 160 -14.74 -26.17 7.62
N SER A 161 -14.03 -27.20 8.09
CA SER A 161 -13.79 -27.44 9.51
C SER A 161 -13.02 -26.27 10.16
N PRO A 162 -13.04 -26.14 11.50
CA PRO A 162 -12.27 -25.10 12.19
C PRO A 162 -10.77 -25.14 11.88
N ALA A 163 -10.20 -26.34 11.68
CA ALA A 163 -8.79 -26.49 11.32
C ALA A 163 -8.51 -25.96 9.91
N GLU A 164 -9.27 -26.40 8.91
CA GLU A 164 -9.11 -25.94 7.52
C GLU A 164 -9.37 -24.44 7.38
N ARG A 165 -10.30 -23.88 8.16
CA ARG A 165 -10.53 -22.43 8.18
C ARG A 165 -9.33 -21.65 8.69
N ARG A 166 -8.63 -22.16 9.71
CA ARG A 166 -7.37 -21.55 10.19
C ARG A 166 -6.30 -21.60 9.10
N GLU A 167 -6.17 -22.74 8.43
CA GLU A 167 -5.22 -22.90 7.32
C GLU A 167 -5.52 -21.94 6.17
N MET A 168 -6.80 -21.81 5.80
CA MET A 168 -7.27 -20.89 4.78
C MET A 168 -6.95 -19.45 5.15
N ASN A 169 -7.26 -19.04 6.38
CA ASN A 169 -6.95 -17.70 6.86
C ASN A 169 -5.45 -17.41 6.79
N ALA A 170 -4.60 -18.37 7.19
CA ALA A 170 -3.15 -18.23 7.08
C ALA A 170 -2.63 -18.16 5.63
N LEU A 171 -3.39 -18.66 4.64
CA LEU A 171 -3.07 -18.55 3.22
C LEU A 171 -3.47 -17.19 2.62
N VAL A 172 -4.66 -16.70 2.97
CA VAL A 172 -5.27 -15.53 2.31
C VAL A 172 -5.00 -14.21 3.04
N GLN A 173 -4.65 -14.26 4.32
CA GLN A 173 -4.28 -13.07 5.06
C GLN A 173 -2.79 -12.77 4.86
N PRO A 174 -2.47 -11.55 4.42
CA PRO A 174 -1.07 -11.14 4.34
C PRO A 174 -0.47 -11.07 5.74
N ASP A 175 0.68 -11.69 5.92
CA ASP A 175 1.50 -11.52 7.12
C ASP A 175 2.44 -10.32 6.92
N TYR A 176 2.10 -9.20 7.54
CA TYR A 176 2.95 -8.01 7.56
C TYR A 176 3.87 -7.94 8.78
N SER A 177 3.91 -8.98 9.62
CA SER A 177 4.65 -8.94 10.88
C SER A 177 6.15 -8.67 10.65
N TRP A 178 6.65 -7.70 11.40
CA TRP A 178 8.07 -7.37 11.44
C TRP A 178 8.70 -8.02 12.68
N ASP A 179 9.88 -8.62 12.53
CA ASP A 179 10.59 -9.28 13.63
C ASP A 179 11.49 -8.34 14.45
N GLY A 180 11.40 -7.02 14.17
CA GLY A 180 12.17 -5.98 14.85
C GLY A 180 13.58 -5.77 14.31
N ARG A 181 14.05 -6.57 13.34
CA ARG A 181 15.38 -6.41 12.76
C ARG A 181 15.41 -5.31 11.69
N PRO A 182 16.37 -4.38 11.70
CA PRO A 182 16.44 -3.31 10.69
C PRO A 182 16.57 -3.81 9.25
N GLU A 183 17.08 -5.03 9.03
CA GLU A 183 17.24 -5.63 7.72
C GLU A 183 15.93 -6.19 7.15
N THR A 184 14.94 -6.51 7.98
CA THR A 184 13.65 -7.07 7.56
C THR A 184 12.53 -6.04 7.63
N GLU A 185 12.87 -4.80 7.98
CA GLU A 185 11.92 -3.73 8.19
C GLU A 185 11.21 -3.34 6.89
N TRP A 186 9.91 -3.04 7.01
CA TRP A 186 9.13 -2.47 5.93
C TRP A 186 9.57 -1.05 5.61
N VAL A 187 9.68 -0.78 4.32
CA VAL A 187 10.08 0.51 3.76
C VAL A 187 9.17 0.90 2.61
N LEU A 188 8.92 2.20 2.50
CA LEU A 188 8.44 2.81 1.27
C LEU A 188 9.66 3.26 0.48
N CYS A 189 9.80 2.82 -0.76
CA CYS A 189 10.94 3.20 -1.59
C CYS A 189 10.51 3.84 -2.92
N SER A 190 11.28 4.85 -3.33
CA SER A 190 11.30 5.33 -4.69
C SER A 190 12.40 4.61 -5.44
N TRP A 191 12.01 3.72 -6.35
CA TRP A 191 12.97 3.03 -7.21
C TRP A 191 13.65 4.00 -8.18
N THR A 192 12.91 4.99 -8.69
CA THR A 192 13.44 6.03 -9.56
C THR A 192 14.53 6.85 -8.88
N ALA A 193 14.35 7.25 -7.62
CA ALA A 193 15.36 8.01 -6.88
C ALA A 193 16.44 7.12 -6.26
N GLY A 194 16.13 5.86 -5.92
CA GLY A 194 17.00 5.03 -5.10
C GLY A 194 16.97 5.50 -3.64
N GLU A 195 15.80 5.87 -3.16
CA GLU A 195 15.59 6.42 -1.82
C GLU A 195 14.54 5.57 -1.09
N TYR A 196 14.61 5.47 0.23
CA TYR A 196 13.58 4.79 1.01
C TYR A 196 13.36 5.41 2.39
N VAL A 197 12.16 5.17 2.93
CA VAL A 197 11.70 5.59 4.25
C VAL A 197 11.24 4.38 5.05
N ARG A 198 11.65 4.32 6.31
CA ARG A 198 11.37 3.22 7.25
C ARG A 198 10.02 3.33 7.95
N ALA A 199 9.29 2.22 8.02
CA ALA A 199 7.99 2.15 8.69
C ALA A 199 8.09 2.45 10.19
N SER A 200 9.16 2.03 10.87
CA SER A 200 9.30 2.23 12.32
C SER A 200 9.41 3.71 12.69
N ALA A 201 10.05 4.54 11.87
CA ALA A 201 10.12 5.98 12.11
C ALA A 201 8.75 6.65 11.96
N VAL A 202 7.98 6.24 10.95
CA VAL A 202 6.59 6.70 10.78
C VAL A 202 5.71 6.24 11.94
N ALA A 203 5.89 5.01 12.43
CA ALA A 203 5.15 4.49 13.58
C ALA A 203 5.41 5.32 14.86
N LYS A 204 6.65 5.81 15.06
CA LYS A 204 6.99 6.67 16.20
C LYS A 204 6.19 7.96 16.22
N LEU A 205 5.90 8.55 15.05
CA LEU A 205 5.13 9.80 14.95
C LEU A 205 3.76 9.70 15.62
N THR A 206 3.15 8.52 15.67
CA THR A 206 1.84 8.27 16.31
C THR A 206 1.93 7.46 17.60
N GLY A 207 3.13 7.04 18.02
CA GLY A 207 3.32 6.13 19.14
C GLY A 207 2.77 4.72 18.90
N SER A 208 2.58 4.34 17.64
CA SER A 208 2.04 3.03 17.26
C SER A 208 3.14 1.97 17.20
N GLN A 209 2.74 0.70 17.34
CA GLN A 209 3.67 -0.40 17.09
C GLN A 209 3.92 -0.56 15.58
N CYS A 210 5.18 -0.79 15.20
CA CYS A 210 5.55 -1.09 13.83
C CYS A 210 5.32 -2.58 13.54
N ASN A 211 4.14 -2.94 13.05
CA ASN A 211 3.77 -4.33 12.72
C ASN A 211 3.44 -4.50 11.23
N GLY A 212 4.14 -3.77 10.37
CA GLY A 212 3.90 -3.78 8.93
C GLY A 212 4.06 -2.41 8.28
N PRO A 213 3.70 -2.30 6.99
CA PRO A 213 3.73 -1.02 6.28
C PRO A 213 2.60 -0.08 6.72
N TRP A 214 1.54 -0.63 7.30
CA TRP A 214 0.33 0.08 7.73
C TRP A 214 0.30 0.22 9.25
N THR A 215 1.18 1.09 9.76
CA THR A 215 1.50 1.24 11.19
C THR A 215 0.38 1.86 12.02
N HIS A 216 -0.34 2.83 11.45
CA HIS A 216 -1.46 3.52 12.09
C HIS A 216 -2.54 3.84 11.05
N ARG A 217 -3.80 3.95 11.50
CA ARG A 217 -4.94 4.27 10.62
C ARG A 217 -4.75 5.60 9.89
N ASP A 218 -4.20 6.58 10.60
CA ASP A 218 -4.20 7.97 10.17
C ASP A 218 -2.79 8.51 9.82
N LEU A 219 -1.73 7.71 10.02
CA LEU A 219 -0.38 8.04 9.56
C LEU A 219 0.48 6.77 9.39
N SER A 220 0.66 6.36 8.15
CA SER A 220 1.39 5.16 7.75
C SER A 220 2.28 5.43 6.53
N LEU A 221 3.00 4.43 6.02
CA LEU A 221 3.75 4.57 4.77
C LEU A 221 2.89 5.05 3.60
N GLY A 222 1.57 4.79 3.60
CA GLY A 222 0.67 5.26 2.55
C GLY A 222 0.43 6.76 2.61
N HIS A 223 0.41 7.32 3.83
CA HIS A 223 0.28 8.75 4.06
C HIS A 223 1.57 9.47 3.68
N VAL A 224 2.72 8.88 4.04
CA VAL A 224 4.03 9.36 3.57
C VAL A 224 4.06 9.35 2.05
N LEU A 225 3.69 8.24 1.41
CA LEU A 225 3.64 8.16 -0.06
C LEU A 225 2.82 9.30 -0.64
N LEU A 226 1.62 9.55 -0.11
CA LEU A 226 0.75 10.64 -0.58
C LEU A 226 1.48 11.98 -0.57
N THR A 227 2.10 12.37 0.55
CA THR A 227 2.85 13.64 0.63
C THR A 227 3.96 13.74 -0.41
N GLN A 228 4.63 12.63 -0.67
CA GLN A 228 5.79 12.58 -1.56
C GLN A 228 5.41 12.52 -3.04
N VAL A 229 4.17 12.19 -3.39
CA VAL A 229 3.71 12.12 -4.80
C VAL A 229 2.72 13.24 -5.17
N CYS A 230 2.29 14.05 -4.21
CA CYS A 230 1.41 15.19 -4.47
C CYS A 230 2.08 16.23 -5.38
N TRP A 231 1.28 16.81 -6.27
CA TRP A 231 1.70 17.82 -7.22
C TRP A 231 0.56 18.81 -7.49
N SER A 232 0.82 20.08 -7.30
CA SER A 232 -0.09 21.19 -7.56
C SER A 232 0.72 22.44 -7.94
N THR A 233 0.20 23.21 -8.88
CA THR A 233 0.72 24.57 -9.17
C THR A 233 0.19 25.59 -8.18
N ASP A 234 -0.96 25.32 -7.58
CA ASP A 234 -1.61 26.17 -6.60
C ASP A 234 -1.27 25.70 -5.18
N ALA A 235 -0.65 26.58 -4.39
CA ALA A 235 -0.26 26.35 -3.01
C ALA A 235 -1.39 26.67 -2.00
N ASP A 236 -2.39 27.45 -2.40
CA ASP A 236 -3.40 28.00 -1.48
C ASP A 236 -4.44 26.97 -1.04
N ILE A 237 -4.51 25.82 -1.72
CA ILE A 237 -5.58 24.84 -1.57
C ILE A 237 -5.32 23.86 -0.42
N ILE A 238 -4.05 23.64 -0.07
CA ILE A 238 -3.67 22.64 0.95
C ILE A 238 -3.34 23.31 2.30
N GLY A 239 -3.37 24.65 2.36
CA GLY A 239 -3.25 25.45 3.57
C GLY A 239 -1.90 26.19 3.70
N PRO A 240 -1.84 27.23 4.55
CA PRO A 240 -0.82 28.29 4.52
C PRO A 240 0.64 27.90 4.86
N LYS A 241 0.93 26.62 5.10
CA LYS A 241 2.30 26.11 5.34
C LYS A 241 2.65 24.85 4.54
N THR A 242 1.90 24.57 3.48
CA THR A 242 2.00 23.30 2.73
C THR A 242 2.75 23.43 1.40
N GLU A 243 3.63 24.43 1.29
CA GLU A 243 4.54 24.63 0.14
C GLU A 243 5.44 23.40 -0.13
N THR A 244 5.55 22.45 0.80
CA THR A 244 6.26 21.18 0.60
C THR A 244 5.43 20.11 -0.11
N ILE A 245 4.11 20.06 0.13
CA ILE A 245 3.23 19.01 -0.44
C ILE A 245 2.94 19.23 -1.92
N ASN A 246 2.91 20.49 -2.36
CA ASN A 246 2.51 20.84 -3.72
C ASN A 246 3.53 20.39 -4.78
N ARG A 247 4.75 20.01 -4.41
CA ARG A 247 5.80 19.56 -5.34
C ARG A 247 6.55 18.36 -4.74
N GLY A 248 5.79 17.31 -4.45
CA GLY A 248 6.29 16.08 -3.85
C GLY A 248 7.51 15.51 -4.58
N ARG A 249 8.55 15.19 -3.81
CA ARG A 249 9.87 14.72 -4.29
C ARG A 249 9.80 13.50 -5.20
N TRP A 250 8.80 12.65 -5.01
CA TRP A 250 8.61 11.38 -5.72
C TRP A 250 7.46 11.41 -6.72
N ALA A 251 6.97 12.59 -7.10
CA ALA A 251 5.94 12.73 -8.13
C ALA A 251 6.39 12.09 -9.45
N ALA A 252 5.57 11.16 -9.95
CA ALA A 252 5.79 10.34 -11.14
C ALA A 252 6.98 9.35 -11.05
N HIS A 253 7.46 9.04 -9.84
CA HIS A 253 8.46 8.00 -9.62
C HIS A 253 7.82 6.61 -9.56
N TYR A 254 8.62 5.60 -9.90
CA TYR A 254 8.30 4.21 -9.60
C TYR A 254 8.43 3.98 -8.10
N VAL A 255 7.33 3.57 -7.44
CA VAL A 255 7.28 3.42 -5.98
C VAL A 255 6.88 2.01 -5.57
N ALA A 256 7.40 1.55 -4.44
CA ALA A 256 7.03 0.27 -3.86
C ALA A 256 7.08 0.31 -2.34
N ILE A 257 6.24 -0.52 -1.72
CA ILE A 257 6.41 -0.91 -0.32
C ILE A 257 6.97 -2.31 -0.29
N ILE A 258 8.10 -2.48 0.38
CA ILE A 258 8.87 -3.72 0.42
C ILE A 258 9.66 -3.79 1.73
N THR A 259 10.42 -4.84 1.95
CA THR A 259 11.34 -4.95 3.09
C THR A 259 12.79 -4.66 2.68
N VAL A 260 13.62 -4.20 3.62
CA VAL A 260 15.03 -3.82 3.36
C VAL A 260 15.87 -4.98 2.78
N ASP A 261 15.68 -6.20 3.27
CA ASP A 261 16.37 -7.40 2.81
C ASP A 261 16.05 -7.69 1.36
N ARG A 262 14.78 -7.57 0.97
CA ARG A 262 14.33 -7.73 -0.41
C ARG A 262 14.87 -6.64 -1.32
N LEU A 263 14.90 -5.40 -0.85
CA LEU A 263 15.54 -4.29 -1.57
C LEU A 263 17.01 -4.60 -1.90
N LYS A 264 17.70 -5.33 -1.01
CA LYS A 264 19.12 -5.72 -1.16
C LYS A 264 19.35 -7.03 -1.90
N THR A 265 18.41 -7.98 -1.81
CA THR A 265 18.60 -9.36 -2.30
C THR A 265 17.89 -9.64 -3.62
N ASP A 266 16.79 -8.97 -3.91
CA ASP A 266 16.02 -9.16 -5.12
C ASP A 266 16.73 -8.47 -6.29
N GLU A 267 17.10 -9.27 -7.31
CA GLU A 267 17.85 -8.82 -8.49
C GLU A 267 17.18 -7.64 -9.20
N THR A 268 15.85 -7.54 -9.10
CA THR A 268 15.04 -6.42 -9.62
C THR A 268 15.50 -5.08 -9.05
N TYR A 269 15.94 -5.06 -7.79
CA TYR A 269 16.28 -3.84 -7.04
C TYR A 269 17.80 -3.64 -6.90
N ARG A 270 18.62 -4.69 -7.06
CA ARG A 270 20.09 -4.64 -6.94
C ARG A 270 20.80 -3.74 -7.96
N VAL A 271 20.10 -3.29 -8.99
CA VAL A 271 20.65 -2.40 -10.02
C VAL A 271 21.02 -1.02 -9.45
N LYS A 272 20.47 -0.65 -8.29
CA LYS A 272 20.64 0.67 -7.69
C LYS A 272 21.03 0.61 -6.22
N THR A 273 21.91 1.51 -5.79
CA THR A 273 22.18 1.75 -4.37
C THR A 273 21.06 2.60 -3.80
N PHE A 274 20.43 2.08 -2.74
CA PHE A 274 19.35 2.78 -2.06
C PHE A 274 19.87 3.55 -0.84
N VAL A 275 19.42 4.80 -0.70
CA VAL A 275 19.74 5.71 0.39
C VAL A 275 18.58 5.81 1.36
N ASP A 276 18.88 5.77 2.65
CA ASP A 276 17.91 6.00 3.72
C ASP A 276 17.66 7.51 3.85
N VAL A 277 16.45 7.96 3.50
CA VAL A 277 16.01 9.36 3.62
C VAL A 277 14.93 9.52 4.70
N THR A 278 14.89 8.56 5.63
CA THR A 278 13.83 8.47 6.64
C THR A 278 13.70 9.76 7.46
N ASP A 279 14.79 10.28 8.01
CA ASP A 279 14.72 11.44 8.91
C ASP A 279 14.21 12.70 8.19
N GLU A 280 14.71 12.96 6.98
CA GLU A 280 14.31 14.10 6.15
C GLU A 280 12.82 14.08 5.83
N ILE A 281 12.30 12.94 5.36
CA ILE A 281 10.88 12.81 4.99
C ILE A 281 9.98 12.78 6.23
N VAL A 282 10.42 12.17 7.34
CA VAL A 282 9.65 12.15 8.59
C VAL A 282 9.51 13.56 9.17
N ASP A 283 10.55 14.39 9.09
CA ASP A 283 10.49 15.79 9.51
C ASP A 283 9.51 16.60 8.64
N GLU A 284 9.56 16.43 7.31
CA GLU A 284 8.61 17.07 6.38
C GLU A 284 7.15 16.68 6.69
N VAL A 285 6.90 15.37 6.84
CA VAL A 285 5.57 14.85 7.17
C VAL A 285 5.11 15.38 8.53
N LEU A 286 6.02 15.47 9.51
CA LEU A 286 5.69 16.00 10.83
C LEU A 286 5.28 17.48 10.76
N GLU A 287 5.97 18.30 9.97
CA GLU A 287 5.62 19.71 9.79
C GLU A 287 4.21 19.88 9.22
N ILE A 288 3.86 19.07 8.22
CA ILE A 288 2.53 19.13 7.60
C ILE A 288 1.43 18.70 8.59
N TRP A 289 1.67 17.66 9.41
CA TRP A 289 0.64 17.09 10.29
C TRP A 289 0.49 17.83 11.63
N ARG A 290 1.52 18.57 12.07
CA ARG A 290 1.52 19.37 13.33
C ARG A 290 0.36 20.35 13.42
N ASP A 291 0.01 21.01 12.32
CA ASP A 291 -1.02 22.05 12.29
C ASP A 291 -2.44 21.48 12.10
N ASN A 292 -2.57 20.30 11.49
CA ASN A 292 -3.86 19.75 11.06
C ASN A 292 -4.46 18.69 12.00
N THR A 293 -3.67 18.01 12.84
CA THR A 293 -4.13 16.80 13.56
C THR A 293 -3.46 16.57 14.93
N THR A 294 -3.64 17.51 15.86
CA THR A 294 -3.03 17.47 17.21
C THR A 294 -3.35 16.21 18.03
N GLY A 295 -4.46 15.52 17.74
CA GLY A 295 -4.87 14.29 18.44
C GLY A 295 -4.23 12.99 17.94
N MET A 296 -3.59 13.00 16.76
CA MET A 296 -3.06 11.79 16.12
C MET A 296 -1.57 11.57 16.38
N LEU A 297 -0.81 12.65 16.62
CA LEU A 297 0.62 12.57 16.90
C LEU A 297 0.87 12.07 18.33
N ALA A 298 1.98 11.36 18.54
CA ALA A 298 2.43 11.01 19.88
C ALA A 298 2.66 12.27 20.71
N LYS A 299 2.48 12.16 22.04
CA LYS A 299 2.51 13.32 22.95
C LYS A 299 3.77 14.18 22.82
N GLU A 300 4.92 13.58 22.52
CA GLU A 300 6.20 14.26 22.31
C GLU A 300 6.26 15.11 21.04
N PHE A 301 5.41 14.82 20.05
CA PHE A 301 5.32 15.53 18.77
C PHE A 301 4.16 16.51 18.71
N GLN A 302 3.29 16.53 19.73
CA GLN A 302 2.19 17.49 19.82
C GLN A 302 2.74 18.88 20.16
N PRO A 303 2.23 19.95 19.53
CA PRO A 303 2.60 21.30 19.90
C PRO A 303 2.28 21.54 21.38
N ALA A 304 3.25 22.08 22.13
CA ALA A 304 3.10 22.38 23.54
C ALA A 304 1.93 23.37 23.74
N GLY A 305 0.83 22.86 24.27
CA GLY A 305 -0.33 23.62 24.76
C GLY A 305 -0.70 24.88 23.96
N ARG A 306 -1.66 24.76 23.03
CA ARG A 306 -2.75 25.75 23.09
C ARG A 306 -3.47 25.45 24.40
N GLY A 307 -3.12 26.21 25.44
CA GLY A 307 -3.80 26.16 26.73
C GLY A 307 -5.31 26.10 26.51
N GLY A 308 -5.97 25.23 27.28
CA GLY A 308 -7.40 25.07 27.19
C GLY A 308 -8.10 26.42 27.20
N LEU A 309 -8.85 26.71 26.15
CA LEU A 309 -10.03 27.55 26.28
C LEU A 309 -11.09 26.70 26.98
N ASN A 310 -10.91 26.46 28.27
CA ASN A 310 -11.98 25.98 29.14
C ASN A 310 -12.18 27.01 30.25
N ALA A 311 -13.32 27.69 30.14
CA ALA A 311 -14.19 28.20 31.20
C ALA A 311 -13.57 29.00 32.36
N GLY A 312 -14.04 30.24 32.51
CA GLY A 312 -14.00 30.94 33.80
C GLY A 312 -14.45 32.41 33.72
N ASP A 313 -15.46 32.72 34.54
CA ASP A 313 -15.98 34.03 34.95
C ASP A 313 -16.85 34.82 33.96
N GLY A 314 -18.08 35.18 34.30
CA GLY A 314 -18.77 35.17 35.58
C GLY A 314 -20.05 35.99 35.44
N ALA A 315 -21.06 35.58 36.20
CA ALA A 315 -22.38 36.19 36.25
C ALA A 315 -22.34 37.71 36.46
N ASP A 316 -23.28 38.43 35.83
CA ASP A 316 -24.00 39.55 36.44
C ASP A 316 -25.11 40.08 35.52
N ARG A 317 -26.37 39.71 35.79
CA ARG A 317 -27.43 40.62 36.30
C ARG A 317 -28.86 40.11 36.09
N GLU A 318 -29.49 39.88 37.23
CA GLU A 318 -30.94 39.95 37.47
C GLU A 318 -31.55 41.35 37.17
N ALA A 319 -32.87 41.33 36.95
CA ALA A 319 -33.86 42.42 37.05
C ALA A 319 -33.76 43.54 35.97
N THR A 320 -34.82 44.01 35.32
CA THR A 320 -36.18 44.32 35.80
C THR A 320 -37.06 44.73 34.59
N ALA A 321 -38.37 44.58 34.74
CA ALA A 321 -39.50 45.09 33.93
C ALA A 321 -39.98 44.24 32.73
#